data_AF-A0A6I1F5G2-F1
#
_entry.id   AF-A0A6I1F5G2-F1
#
_cell.length_a   1.000
_cell.length_b   1.000
_cell.length_c   1.000
_cell.angle_alpha   90.00
_cell.angle_beta   90.00
_cell.angle_gamma   90.00
#
_symmetry.space_group_name_H-M   'P 1'
#
loop_
_entity.id
_entity.type
_entity.pdbx_description
1 polymer ?
#
loop_
_entity_poly.entity_id
_entity_poly.type
_entity_poly.pdbx_seq_one_letter_code
_entity_poly.pdbx_strand_id
1 'polypeptide(L)'
;MMNRMTLEQAQKEEKKRSWKENVPMFFFLVIGLGSAFGIFMGLEYLQVETFSTDNSLVTTPNISFLDFFMVILIGVFLIPTFLEFIFINSFKRTVKQYLKIFLPIAIFTIGVLFLSFYSYTDITEKTITYDPFWFGEKQVYAWGDIEWVVIDEASDRSKDFDYYLYFKDDTTLDIWGSTRMHIDELKLVDDRIREMGIPKEVNVPPNEMEIKEGYGREDKEIYQMIEQVIRD
;
A
#
# COMPACT_ATOMS: atom_id res chain seq x y z
N MET A 1 -44.57 47.05 11.74
CA MET A 1 -43.21 47.31 12.27
C MET A 1 -42.27 46.30 11.63
N MET A 2 -41.32 46.74 10.80
CA MET A 2 -40.26 45.86 10.28
C MET A 2 -39.17 45.71 11.35
N ASN A 3 -38.95 44.48 11.81
CA ASN A 3 -37.92 44.16 12.77
C ASN A 3 -36.55 44.35 12.09
N ARG A 4 -35.79 45.39 12.46
CA ARG A 4 -34.46 45.64 11.88
C ARG A 4 -33.49 44.62 12.44
N MET A 5 -33.04 43.70 11.59
CA MET A 5 -32.02 42.72 11.91
C MET A 5 -30.71 43.45 12.28
N THR A 6 -30.08 43.06 13.38
CA THR A 6 -28.81 43.66 13.80
C THR A 6 -27.66 43.12 12.94
N LEU A 7 -26.57 43.88 12.84
CA LEU A 7 -25.37 43.47 12.07
C LEU A 7 -24.84 42.10 12.51
N GLU A 8 -24.84 41.83 13.83
CA GLU A 8 -24.46 40.51 14.37
C GLU A 8 -25.41 39.38 13.96
N GLN A 9 -26.72 39.66 13.86
CA GLN A 9 -27.70 38.67 13.40
C GLN A 9 -27.52 38.37 11.91
N ALA A 10 -27.26 39.39 11.09
CA ALA A 10 -26.96 39.24 9.68
C ALA A 10 -25.69 38.40 9.46
N GLN A 11 -24.61 38.68 10.21
CA GLN A 11 -23.36 37.90 10.16
C GLN A 11 -23.56 36.44 10.61
N LYS A 12 -24.38 36.20 11.65
CA LYS A 12 -24.70 34.83 12.09
C LYS A 12 -25.54 34.07 11.06
N GLU A 13 -26.50 34.71 10.42
CA GLU A 13 -27.30 34.09 9.36
C GLU A 13 -26.47 33.80 8.10
N GLU A 14 -25.58 34.70 7.72
CA GLU A 14 -24.66 34.51 6.59
C GLU A 14 -23.68 33.36 6.85
N LYS A 15 -23.09 33.28 8.05
CA LYS A 15 -22.22 32.15 8.44
C LYS A 15 -22.98 30.82 8.48
N LYS A 16 -24.23 30.83 8.96
CA LYS A 16 -25.09 29.64 9.01
C LYS A 16 -25.52 29.17 7.62
N ARG A 17 -25.77 30.11 6.70
CA ARG A 17 -26.09 29.83 5.30
C ARG A 17 -24.88 29.29 4.54
N SER A 18 -23.72 29.95 4.67
CA SER A 18 -22.44 29.48 4.14
C SER A 18 -22.10 28.07 4.62
N TRP A 19 -22.28 27.79 5.92
CA TRP A 19 -22.05 26.44 6.46
C TRP A 19 -23.00 25.40 5.85
N LYS A 20 -24.30 25.70 5.74
CA LYS A 20 -25.27 24.77 5.12
C LYS A 20 -24.96 24.48 3.65
N GLU A 21 -24.40 25.43 2.92
CA GLU A 21 -23.99 25.26 1.52
C GLU A 21 -22.68 24.45 1.40
N ASN A 22 -21.76 24.61 2.36
CA ASN A 22 -20.45 23.94 2.37
C ASN A 22 -20.43 22.54 3.01
N VAL A 23 -21.44 22.16 3.81
CA VAL A 23 -21.49 20.86 4.50
C VAL A 23 -21.63 19.67 3.54
N PRO A 24 -22.58 19.64 2.58
CA PRO A 24 -22.65 18.56 1.58
C PRO A 24 -21.35 18.42 0.78
N MET A 25 -20.73 19.57 0.52
CA MET A 25 -19.33 19.81 0.23
C MET A 25 -18.32 18.88 0.90
N PHE A 26 -18.10 19.21 2.16
CA PHE A 26 -17.16 18.53 3.04
C PHE A 26 -17.43 17.03 3.08
N PHE A 27 -18.71 16.62 3.13
CA PHE A 27 -19.07 15.21 3.04
C PHE A 27 -18.64 14.59 1.71
N PHE A 28 -18.86 15.24 0.56
CA PHE A 28 -18.42 14.71 -0.74
C PHE A 28 -16.90 14.55 -0.81
N LEU A 29 -16.13 15.47 -0.25
CA LEU A 29 -14.67 15.44 -0.25
C LEU A 29 -14.13 14.35 0.68
N VAL A 30 -14.68 14.25 1.89
CA VAL A 30 -14.34 13.20 2.86
C VAL A 30 -14.74 11.82 2.31
N ILE A 31 -15.92 11.71 1.70
CA ILE A 31 -16.37 10.47 1.05
C ILE A 31 -15.48 10.17 -0.16
N GLY A 32 -15.11 11.17 -0.98
CA GLY A 32 -14.27 10.96 -2.16
C GLY A 32 -12.86 10.50 -1.79
N LEU A 33 -12.21 11.17 -0.84
CA LEU A 33 -10.89 10.77 -0.33
C LEU A 33 -10.96 9.44 0.42
N GLY A 34 -11.96 9.27 1.28
CA GLY A 34 -12.19 8.01 2.00
C GLY A 34 -12.49 6.84 1.06
N SER A 35 -13.20 7.08 -0.04
CA SER A 35 -13.45 6.07 -1.08
C SER A 35 -12.19 5.79 -1.88
N ALA A 36 -11.38 6.79 -2.23
CA ALA A 36 -10.10 6.57 -2.92
C ALA A 36 -9.13 5.74 -2.05
N PHE A 37 -8.99 6.11 -0.77
CA PHE A 37 -8.18 5.37 0.19
C PHE A 37 -8.75 3.97 0.46
N GLY A 38 -10.07 3.87 0.63
CA GLY A 38 -10.76 2.59 0.85
C GLY A 38 -10.72 1.66 -0.37
N ILE A 39 -10.76 2.20 -1.59
CA ILE A 39 -10.54 1.42 -2.82
C ILE A 39 -9.10 0.92 -2.85
N PHE A 40 -8.13 1.75 -2.46
CA PHE A 40 -6.72 1.33 -2.44
C PHE A 40 -6.48 0.20 -1.44
N MET A 41 -6.83 0.40 -0.17
CA MET A 41 -6.72 -0.62 0.87
C MET A 41 -7.59 -1.85 0.56
N GLY A 42 -8.77 -1.62 -0.02
CA GLY A 42 -9.69 -2.69 -0.41
C GLY A 42 -9.19 -3.53 -1.57
N LEU A 43 -8.49 -2.93 -2.54
CA LEU A 43 -7.87 -3.67 -3.64
C LEU A 43 -6.72 -4.52 -3.14
N GLU A 44 -5.86 -3.99 -2.27
CA GLU A 44 -4.79 -4.75 -1.64
C GLU A 44 -5.35 -5.91 -0.81
N TYR A 45 -6.37 -5.66 0.01
CA TYR A 45 -7.07 -6.71 0.77
C TYR A 45 -7.70 -7.77 -0.15
N LEU A 46 -8.41 -7.34 -1.20
CA LEU A 46 -9.01 -8.27 -2.16
C LEU A 46 -7.95 -9.11 -2.89
N GLN A 47 -6.78 -8.54 -3.20
CA GLN A 47 -5.68 -9.27 -3.81
C GLN A 47 -5.14 -10.33 -2.86
N VAL A 48 -4.84 -9.96 -1.62
CA VAL A 48 -4.39 -10.90 -0.59
C VAL A 48 -5.42 -12.04 -0.44
N GLU A 49 -6.69 -11.72 -0.24
CA GLU A 49 -7.75 -12.72 -0.07
C GLU A 49 -7.91 -13.63 -1.31
N THR A 50 -7.84 -13.06 -2.52
CA THR A 50 -8.04 -13.81 -3.77
C THR A 50 -6.87 -14.77 -4.06
N PHE A 51 -5.65 -14.40 -3.69
CA PHE A 51 -4.45 -15.17 -4.01
C PHE A 51 -3.92 -15.99 -2.84
N SER A 52 -4.36 -15.69 -1.62
CA SER A 52 -4.13 -16.53 -0.46
C SER A 52 -4.84 -17.86 -0.62
N THR A 53 -4.19 -18.91 -0.15
CA THR A 53 -4.77 -20.24 0.02
C THR A 53 -5.11 -20.46 1.49
N ASP A 54 -5.96 -21.45 1.78
CA ASP A 54 -6.36 -21.77 3.17
C ASP A 54 -5.17 -22.07 4.11
N ASN A 55 -3.98 -22.35 3.57
CA ASN A 55 -2.76 -22.65 4.34
C ASN A 55 -1.62 -21.64 4.07
N SER A 56 -1.95 -20.45 3.58
CA SER A 56 -0.98 -19.37 3.38
C SER A 56 -0.52 -18.83 4.73
N LEU A 57 0.80 -18.85 4.93
CA LEU A 57 1.45 -18.17 6.04
C LEU A 57 1.53 -16.67 5.75
N VAL A 58 1.92 -16.34 4.51
CA VAL A 58 2.07 -14.96 4.05
C VAL A 58 1.72 -14.88 2.57
N THR A 59 0.93 -13.89 2.19
CA THR A 59 0.66 -13.57 0.79
C THR A 59 0.96 -12.10 0.55
N THR A 60 1.89 -11.81 -0.33
CA THR A 60 2.32 -10.43 -0.60
C THR A 60 2.14 -10.08 -2.07
N PRO A 61 1.19 -9.18 -2.40
CA PRO A 61 1.09 -8.64 -3.74
C PRO A 61 2.25 -7.65 -3.98
N ASN A 62 2.91 -7.80 -5.11
CA ASN A 62 3.92 -6.84 -5.55
C ASN A 62 3.26 -5.84 -6.51
N ILE A 63 3.20 -4.61 -6.01
CA ILE A 63 2.49 -3.52 -6.65
C ILE A 63 3.51 -2.47 -7.09
N SER A 64 3.43 -2.07 -8.36
CA SER A 64 4.32 -1.06 -8.92
C SER A 64 4.12 0.32 -8.29
N PHE A 65 5.17 1.16 -8.30
CA PHE A 65 5.10 2.57 -7.89
C PHE A 65 4.02 3.36 -8.65
N LEU A 66 3.57 2.87 -9.81
CA LEU A 66 2.49 3.45 -10.60
C LEU A 66 1.21 3.70 -9.78
N ASP A 67 0.97 2.89 -8.75
CA ASP A 67 -0.14 3.06 -7.83
C ASP A 67 -0.14 4.40 -7.09
N PHE A 68 1.04 4.89 -6.71
CA PHE A 68 1.18 6.21 -6.09
C PHE A 68 0.81 7.32 -7.07
N PHE A 69 1.18 7.18 -8.34
CA PHE A 69 0.77 8.11 -9.39
C PHE A 69 -0.75 8.13 -9.57
N MET A 70 -1.43 7.01 -9.34
CA MET A 70 -2.89 6.93 -9.39
C MET A 70 -3.56 7.74 -8.28
N VAL A 71 -3.02 7.66 -7.05
CA VAL A 71 -3.50 8.48 -5.92
C VAL A 71 -3.33 9.97 -6.22
N ILE A 72 -2.17 10.36 -6.77
CA ILE A 72 -1.91 11.75 -7.17
C ILE A 72 -2.89 12.20 -8.26
N LEU A 73 -3.10 11.38 -9.29
CA LEU A 73 -4.03 11.69 -10.38
C LEU A 73 -5.44 11.92 -9.83
N ILE A 74 -5.95 11.01 -8.97
CA ILE A 74 -7.25 11.18 -8.30
C ILE A 74 -7.30 12.51 -7.52
N GLY A 75 -6.24 12.85 -6.78
CA GLY A 75 -6.13 14.12 -6.07
C GLY A 75 -6.19 15.35 -6.99
N VAL A 76 -5.43 15.33 -8.10
CA VAL A 76 -5.45 16.36 -9.14
C VAL A 76 -6.83 16.51 -9.78
N PHE A 77 -7.70 15.50 -9.72
CA PHE A 77 -9.07 15.59 -10.22
C PHE A 77 -10.09 16.08 -9.17
N LEU A 78 -9.96 15.63 -7.92
CA LEU A 78 -10.86 16.02 -6.84
C LEU A 78 -10.67 17.49 -6.45
N ILE A 79 -9.44 18.00 -6.46
CA ILE A 79 -9.10 19.36 -6.00
C ILE A 79 -9.70 20.45 -6.92
N PRO A 80 -9.54 20.46 -8.24
CA PRO A 80 -10.13 21.48 -9.11
C PRO A 80 -11.66 21.44 -9.11
N THR A 81 -12.24 20.24 -9.06
CA THR A 81 -13.71 20.06 -8.93
C THR A 81 -14.21 20.70 -7.63
N PHE A 82 -13.45 20.56 -6.55
CA PHE A 82 -13.71 21.21 -5.26
C PHE A 82 -13.59 22.74 -5.35
N LEU A 83 -12.49 23.26 -5.90
CA LEU A 83 -12.27 24.70 -6.04
C LEU A 83 -13.35 25.35 -6.92
N GLU A 84 -13.67 24.75 -8.06
CA GLU A 84 -14.66 25.31 -8.99
C GLU A 84 -16.05 25.36 -8.37
N PHE A 85 -16.43 24.38 -7.55
CA PHE A 85 -17.68 24.49 -6.80
C PHE A 85 -17.65 25.63 -5.79
N ILE A 86 -16.57 25.78 -5.00
CA ILE A 86 -16.47 26.85 -3.99
C ILE A 86 -16.63 28.21 -4.66
N PHE A 87 -16.00 28.40 -5.82
CA PHE A 87 -15.96 29.71 -6.47
C PHE A 87 -17.14 29.98 -7.43
N ILE A 88 -17.78 28.94 -7.99
CA ILE A 88 -18.81 29.10 -9.04
C ILE A 88 -20.21 28.66 -8.55
N ASN A 89 -20.32 27.89 -7.46
CA ASN A 89 -21.55 27.46 -6.81
C ASN A 89 -22.59 26.81 -7.76
N SER A 90 -22.12 26.02 -8.73
CA SER A 90 -22.95 25.42 -9.79
C SER A 90 -22.87 23.89 -9.88
N PHE A 91 -23.08 23.20 -8.75
CA PHE A 91 -22.88 21.75 -8.59
C PHE A 91 -23.27 20.89 -9.82
N LYS A 92 -24.51 21.03 -10.31
CA LYS A 92 -25.02 20.19 -11.41
C LYS A 92 -24.28 20.41 -12.74
N ARG A 93 -23.87 21.64 -13.02
CA ARG A 93 -23.17 21.98 -14.27
C ARG A 93 -21.71 21.55 -14.17
N THR A 94 -21.08 21.87 -13.05
CA THR A 94 -19.71 21.47 -12.69
C THR A 94 -19.57 19.94 -12.78
N VAL A 95 -20.40 19.18 -12.06
CA VAL A 95 -20.37 17.70 -12.06
C VAL A 95 -20.59 17.11 -13.46
N LYS A 96 -21.53 17.64 -14.27
CA LYS A 96 -21.80 17.11 -15.62
C LYS A 96 -20.65 17.37 -16.59
N GLN A 97 -20.01 18.54 -16.53
CA GLN A 97 -18.84 18.84 -17.36
C GLN A 97 -17.66 17.97 -16.97
N TYR A 98 -17.44 17.82 -15.66
CA TYR A 98 -16.37 17.02 -15.12
C TYR A 98 -16.53 15.53 -15.37
N LEU A 99 -17.73 14.95 -15.20
CA LEU A 99 -18.00 13.55 -15.58
C LEU A 99 -17.64 13.27 -17.04
N LYS A 100 -17.91 14.19 -17.97
CA LYS A 100 -17.62 14.00 -19.40
C LYS A 100 -16.11 13.95 -19.69
N ILE A 101 -15.33 14.76 -18.97
CA ILE A 101 -13.87 14.82 -19.11
C ILE A 101 -13.20 13.68 -18.33
N PHE A 102 -13.77 13.33 -17.17
CA PHE A 102 -13.16 12.40 -16.22
C PHE A 102 -13.53 10.96 -16.44
N LEU A 103 -14.69 10.65 -17.04
CA LEU A 103 -15.05 9.25 -17.28
C LEU A 103 -13.99 8.52 -18.15
N PRO A 104 -13.47 9.10 -19.26
CA PRO A 104 -12.37 8.48 -20.01
C PRO A 104 -11.10 8.30 -19.16
N ILE A 105 -10.78 9.28 -18.32
CA ILE A 105 -9.61 9.23 -17.46
C ILE A 105 -9.77 8.16 -16.37
N ALA A 106 -10.94 8.06 -15.75
CA ALA A 106 -11.25 7.04 -14.76
C ALA A 106 -11.16 5.63 -15.36
N ILE A 107 -11.65 5.43 -16.60
CA ILE A 107 -11.52 4.16 -17.32
C ILE A 107 -10.05 3.85 -17.60
N PHE A 108 -9.27 4.84 -18.07
CA PHE A 108 -7.84 4.68 -18.30
C PHE A 108 -7.10 4.33 -17.00
N THR A 109 -7.45 5.01 -15.90
CA THR A 109 -6.93 4.78 -14.55
C THR A 109 -7.19 3.36 -14.08
N ILE A 110 -8.39 2.82 -14.29
CA ILE A 110 -8.70 1.42 -13.95
C ILE A 110 -7.80 0.46 -14.76
N GLY A 111 -7.58 0.75 -16.04
CA GLY A 111 -6.66 -0.04 -16.87
C GLY A 111 -5.21 0.02 -16.37
N VAL A 112 -4.73 1.20 -15.96
CA VAL A 112 -3.38 1.36 -15.38
C VAL A 112 -3.26 0.64 -14.04
N LEU A 113 -4.27 0.73 -13.17
CA LEU A 113 -4.31 0.01 -11.89
C LEU A 113 -4.32 -1.51 -12.09
N PHE A 114 -4.96 -1.99 -13.15
CA PHE A 114 -4.90 -3.41 -13.46
C PHE A 114 -3.49 -3.83 -13.88
N LEU A 115 -2.80 -3.00 -14.68
CA LEU A 115 -1.44 -3.26 -15.15
C LEU A 115 -0.34 -3.01 -14.10
N SER A 116 -0.63 -2.24 -13.04
CA SER A 116 0.36 -1.92 -12.00
C SER A 116 0.62 -3.08 -11.05
N PHE A 117 -0.32 -4.02 -10.97
CA PHE A 117 -0.14 -5.28 -10.29
C PHE A 117 0.69 -6.22 -11.16
N TYR A 118 1.91 -6.54 -10.75
CA TYR A 118 2.85 -7.23 -11.64
C TYR A 118 3.31 -8.60 -11.15
N SER A 119 3.25 -8.89 -9.84
CA SER A 119 3.46 -10.25 -9.35
C SER A 119 2.78 -10.47 -8.00
N TYR A 120 2.67 -11.71 -7.58
CA TYR A 120 2.40 -12.05 -6.18
C TYR A 120 3.34 -13.15 -5.70
N THR A 121 3.61 -13.12 -4.40
CA THR A 121 4.29 -14.19 -3.69
C THR A 121 3.35 -14.76 -2.64
N ASP A 122 3.15 -16.07 -2.63
CA ASP A 122 2.38 -16.78 -1.63
C ASP A 122 3.24 -17.86 -0.98
N ILE A 123 3.45 -17.73 0.33
CA ILE A 123 4.28 -18.63 1.14
C ILE A 123 3.35 -19.43 2.04
N THR A 124 3.40 -20.75 1.89
CA THR A 124 2.62 -21.70 2.69
C THR A 124 3.56 -22.60 3.50
N GLU A 125 3.01 -23.44 4.37
CA GLU A 125 3.81 -24.43 5.11
C GLU A 125 4.61 -25.41 4.23
N LYS A 126 4.21 -25.57 2.95
CA LYS A 126 4.75 -26.59 2.03
C LYS A 126 5.50 -25.99 0.85
N THR A 127 5.02 -24.87 0.33
CA THR A 127 5.51 -24.31 -0.92
C THR A 127 5.58 -22.79 -0.87
N ILE A 128 6.49 -22.25 -1.67
CA ILE A 128 6.60 -20.83 -2.01
C ILE A 128 6.20 -20.69 -3.47
N THR A 129 5.18 -19.91 -3.72
CA THR A 129 4.65 -19.63 -5.05
C THR A 129 4.99 -18.21 -5.44
N TYR A 130 5.63 -18.04 -6.59
CA TYR A 130 5.85 -16.74 -7.22
C TYR A 130 5.17 -16.73 -8.59
N ASP A 131 4.30 -15.75 -8.84
CA ASP A 131 3.62 -15.62 -10.13
C ASP A 131 3.76 -14.18 -10.65
N PRO A 132 4.47 -13.97 -11.78
CA PRO A 132 4.71 -12.66 -12.36
C PRO A 132 3.55 -12.11 -13.22
N PHE A 133 2.32 -12.61 -13.06
CA PHE A 133 1.02 -12.19 -13.64
C PHE A 133 0.96 -11.91 -15.15
N TRP A 134 1.76 -10.95 -15.63
CA TRP A 134 1.82 -10.49 -17.01
C TRP A 134 2.88 -11.21 -17.83
N PHE A 135 4.07 -11.42 -17.25
CA PHE A 135 5.24 -11.84 -18.00
C PHE A 135 6.06 -12.85 -17.20
N GLY A 136 5.88 -14.13 -17.52
CA GLY A 136 6.66 -15.23 -16.97
C GLY A 136 5.77 -16.42 -16.65
N GLU A 137 6.40 -17.50 -16.23
CA GLU A 137 5.70 -18.69 -15.76
C GLU A 137 5.57 -18.61 -14.24
N LYS A 138 4.42 -19.07 -13.74
CA LYS A 138 4.23 -19.28 -12.31
C LYS A 138 5.25 -20.31 -11.81
N GLN A 139 6.07 -19.90 -10.86
CA GLN A 139 7.06 -20.75 -10.21
C GLN A 139 6.52 -21.23 -8.87
N VAL A 140 6.74 -22.50 -8.58
CA VAL A 140 6.33 -23.13 -7.32
C VAL A 140 7.52 -23.92 -6.80
N TYR A 141 8.01 -23.51 -5.64
CA TYR A 141 9.15 -24.09 -4.97
C TYR A 141 8.69 -24.81 -3.70
N ALA A 142 9.24 -25.99 -3.42
CA ALA A 142 9.18 -26.57 -2.09
C ALA A 142 10.22 -25.91 -1.19
N TRP A 143 10.02 -25.94 0.13
CA TRP A 143 11.04 -25.48 1.09
C TRP A 143 12.40 -26.19 0.91
N GLY A 144 12.38 -27.46 0.48
CA GLY A 144 13.60 -28.22 0.20
C GLY A 144 14.35 -27.80 -1.06
N ASP A 145 13.79 -26.91 -1.88
CA ASP A 145 14.43 -26.38 -3.08
C ASP A 145 15.28 -25.14 -2.78
N ILE A 146 15.10 -24.54 -1.60
CA ILE A 146 15.95 -23.44 -1.13
C ILE A 146 17.32 -24.01 -0.76
N GLU A 147 18.38 -23.41 -1.29
CA GLU A 147 19.76 -23.77 -1.02
C GLU A 147 20.33 -22.97 0.16
N TRP A 148 20.12 -21.66 0.17
CA TRP A 148 20.49 -20.76 1.27
C TRP A 148 19.67 -19.47 1.24
N VAL A 149 19.80 -18.69 2.32
CA VAL A 149 19.21 -17.37 2.49
C VAL A 149 20.31 -16.33 2.61
N VAL A 150 20.10 -15.15 2.02
CA VAL A 150 20.97 -13.99 2.21
C VAL A 150 20.17 -12.83 2.78
N ILE A 151 20.70 -12.23 3.84
CA ILE A 151 20.28 -10.92 4.34
C ILE A 151 21.33 -9.91 3.88
N ASP A 152 20.88 -8.86 3.18
CA ASP A 152 21.76 -7.83 2.63
C ASP A 152 21.31 -6.42 3.02
N GLU A 153 22.18 -5.45 2.79
CA GLU A 153 21.83 -4.04 2.92
C GLU A 153 20.64 -3.71 2.01
N ALA A 154 19.72 -2.87 2.51
CA ALA A 154 18.53 -2.51 1.78
C ALA A 154 18.89 -1.83 0.45
N SER A 155 18.35 -2.35 -0.66
CA SER A 155 18.45 -1.72 -1.97
C SER A 155 17.64 -0.41 -2.07
N ASP A 156 16.65 -0.22 -1.20
CA ASP A 156 15.87 1.01 -1.04
C ASP A 156 16.06 1.63 0.33
N ARG A 157 16.25 2.96 0.38
CA ARG A 157 16.37 3.75 1.62
C ARG A 157 15.12 3.73 2.48
N SER A 158 14.00 3.27 1.95
CA SER A 158 12.76 3.10 2.71
C SER A 158 12.75 1.84 3.59
N LYS A 159 13.79 0.99 3.51
CA LYS A 159 13.86 -0.32 4.17
C LYS A 159 15.14 -0.45 4.99
N ASP A 160 15.08 -1.37 5.97
CA ASP A 160 16.20 -1.65 6.87
C ASP A 160 17.19 -2.66 6.27
N PHE A 161 16.70 -3.66 5.53
CA PHE A 161 17.48 -4.69 4.85
C PHE A 161 16.65 -5.38 3.76
N ASP A 162 17.31 -6.18 2.91
CA ASP A 162 16.66 -7.08 1.95
C ASP A 162 16.83 -8.55 2.39
N TYR A 163 15.84 -9.40 2.07
CA TYR A 163 15.84 -10.82 2.45
C TYR A 163 15.60 -11.69 1.21
N TYR A 164 16.64 -12.40 0.78
CA TYR A 164 16.65 -13.16 -0.46
C TYR A 164 16.69 -14.67 -0.21
N LEU A 165 15.84 -15.41 -0.92
CA LEU A 165 15.88 -16.86 -1.01
C LEU A 165 16.63 -17.26 -2.29
N TYR A 166 17.68 -18.08 -2.15
CA TYR A 166 18.40 -18.66 -3.28
C TYR A 166 17.99 -20.12 -3.43
N PHE A 167 17.48 -20.47 -4.61
CA PHE A 167 17.04 -21.82 -4.94
C PHE A 167 18.13 -22.59 -5.69
N LYS A 168 18.06 -23.91 -5.61
CA LYS A 168 18.99 -24.85 -6.26
C LYS A 168 19.02 -24.78 -7.79
N ASP A 169 18.03 -24.12 -8.39
CA ASP A 169 17.95 -23.91 -9.84
C ASP A 169 18.54 -22.55 -10.27
N ASP A 170 19.35 -21.94 -9.40
CA ASP A 170 19.95 -20.61 -9.53
C ASP A 170 18.93 -19.45 -9.55
N THR A 171 17.65 -19.71 -9.24
CA THR A 171 16.65 -18.64 -9.08
C THR A 171 16.88 -17.92 -7.75
N THR A 172 16.67 -16.60 -7.75
CA THR A 172 16.66 -15.78 -6.55
C THR A 172 15.29 -15.12 -6.40
N LEU A 173 14.72 -15.20 -5.20
CA LEU A 173 13.47 -14.52 -4.88
C LEU A 173 13.69 -13.58 -3.70
N ASP A 174 13.42 -12.30 -3.92
CA ASP A 174 13.30 -11.33 -2.86
C ASP A 174 11.90 -11.41 -2.24
N ILE A 175 11.84 -11.71 -0.94
CA ILE A 175 10.58 -11.85 -0.21
C ILE A 175 10.30 -10.66 0.72
N TRP A 176 11.22 -9.71 0.83
CA TRP A 176 11.09 -8.56 1.75
C TRP A 176 11.47 -7.22 1.11
N GLY A 177 12.61 -7.15 0.43
CA GLY A 177 13.20 -5.95 -0.16
C GLY A 177 12.33 -5.26 -1.21
N SER A 178 11.44 -5.99 -1.87
CA SER A 178 10.52 -5.47 -2.89
C SER A 178 9.04 -5.72 -2.56
N THR A 179 8.78 -6.47 -1.49
CA THR A 179 7.43 -6.81 -1.06
C THR A 179 6.95 -5.82 0.02
N ARG A 180 5.64 -5.85 0.34
CA ARG A 180 5.02 -5.10 1.45
C ARG A 180 4.83 -5.96 2.71
N MET A 181 5.61 -7.04 2.83
CA MET A 181 5.52 -7.96 3.95
C MET A 181 5.78 -7.20 5.25
N HIS A 182 5.12 -7.59 6.33
CA HIS A 182 5.34 -7.05 7.68
C HIS A 182 6.34 -7.91 8.46
N ILE A 183 7.02 -7.30 9.44
CA ILE A 183 8.18 -7.95 10.08
C ILE A 183 7.81 -9.23 10.84
N ASP A 184 6.59 -9.28 11.37
CA ASP A 184 5.99 -10.47 11.98
C ASP A 184 5.75 -11.58 10.96
N GLU A 185 5.31 -11.25 9.75
CA GLU A 185 5.18 -12.18 8.63
C GLU A 185 6.56 -12.70 8.17
N LEU A 186 7.55 -11.81 8.02
CA LEU A 186 8.92 -12.22 7.70
C LEU A 186 9.49 -13.13 8.78
N LYS A 187 9.21 -12.83 10.04
CA LYS A 187 9.63 -13.67 11.16
C LYS A 187 9.03 -15.07 11.07
N LEU A 188 7.78 -15.25 10.65
CA LEU A 188 7.20 -16.58 10.43
C LEU A 188 7.96 -17.35 9.34
N VAL A 189 8.38 -16.66 8.28
CA VAL A 189 9.19 -17.25 7.20
C VAL A 189 10.59 -17.63 7.70
N ASP A 190 11.26 -16.75 8.45
CA ASP A 190 12.58 -17.02 9.04
C ASP A 190 12.53 -18.18 10.04
N ASP A 191 11.53 -18.22 10.92
CA ASP A 191 11.32 -19.34 11.84
C ASP A 191 11.22 -20.67 11.07
N ARG A 192 10.53 -20.67 9.92
CA ARG A 192 10.42 -21.85 9.06
C ARG A 192 11.73 -22.22 8.35
N ILE A 193 12.49 -21.24 7.87
CA ILE A 193 13.86 -21.45 7.32
C ILE A 193 14.74 -22.17 8.34
N ARG A 194 14.67 -21.74 9.61
CA ARG A 194 15.43 -22.34 10.72
C ARG A 194 14.98 -23.76 11.04
N GLU A 195 13.67 -24.00 11.11
CA GLU A 195 13.12 -25.35 11.30
C GLU A 195 13.59 -26.35 10.24
N MET A 196 13.71 -25.88 8.99
CA MET A 196 14.16 -26.69 7.85
C MET A 196 15.69 -26.84 7.79
N GLY A 197 16.43 -26.14 8.65
CA GLY A 197 17.90 -26.16 8.68
C GLY A 197 18.54 -25.55 7.44
N ILE A 198 17.85 -24.62 6.77
CA ILE A 198 18.36 -23.93 5.59
C ILE A 198 19.42 -22.91 6.05
N PRO A 199 20.65 -22.94 5.49
CA PRO A 199 21.72 -22.05 5.90
C PRO A 199 21.40 -20.59 5.54
N LYS A 200 21.85 -19.67 6.39
CA LYS A 200 21.67 -18.23 6.23
C LYS A 200 23.01 -17.50 6.29
N GLU A 201 23.17 -16.52 5.41
CA GLU A 201 24.33 -15.64 5.32
C GLU A 201 23.89 -14.18 5.48
N VAL A 202 24.69 -13.39 6.21
CA VAL A 202 24.50 -11.94 6.35
C VAL A 202 25.67 -11.27 5.67
N ASN A 203 25.45 -10.68 4.49
CA ASN A 203 26.51 -10.11 3.66
C ASN A 203 27.00 -8.77 4.23
N VAL A 204 26.10 -7.79 4.27
CA VAL A 204 26.33 -6.49 4.90
C VAL A 204 25.35 -6.37 6.05
N PRO A 205 25.81 -6.39 7.31
CA PRO A 205 24.90 -6.27 8.43
C PRO A 205 24.21 -4.91 8.36
N PRO A 206 22.88 -4.86 8.55
CA PRO A 206 22.13 -3.62 8.59
C PRO A 206 22.68 -2.67 9.66
N ASN A 207 22.61 -1.37 9.43
CA ASN A 207 23.15 -0.39 10.37
C ASN A 207 22.36 -0.43 11.69
N GLU A 208 22.96 -1.03 12.72
CA GLU A 208 22.32 -1.21 14.05
C GLU A 208 21.89 0.13 14.67
N MET A 209 22.60 1.23 14.39
CA MET A 209 22.17 2.55 14.87
C MET A 209 20.89 3.02 14.17
N GLU A 210 20.76 2.80 12.88
CA GLU A 210 19.55 3.19 12.12
C GLU A 210 18.34 2.40 12.59
N ILE A 211 18.47 1.08 12.73
CA ILE A 211 17.38 0.22 13.24
C ILE A 211 17.00 0.63 14.67
N LYS A 212 17.98 0.94 15.52
CA LYS A 212 17.72 1.34 16.91
C LYS A 212 17.11 2.74 17.02
N GLU A 213 17.49 3.66 16.15
CA GLU A 213 16.88 5.00 16.10
C GLU A 213 15.46 4.94 15.54
N GLY A 214 15.20 4.06 14.56
CA GLY A 214 13.88 3.85 13.96
C GLY A 214 12.88 3.19 14.91
N TYR A 215 13.29 2.11 15.61
CA TYR A 215 12.34 1.25 16.35
C TYR A 215 12.63 1.13 17.86
N GLY A 216 13.82 1.51 18.32
CA GLY A 216 14.32 1.12 19.65
C GLY A 216 13.64 1.75 20.87
N ARG A 217 12.79 2.77 20.71
CA ARG A 217 12.09 3.45 21.83
C ARG A 217 10.58 3.24 21.85
N GLU A 218 9.92 3.30 20.71
CA GLU A 218 8.46 3.18 20.62
C GLU A 218 8.03 1.76 20.23
N ASP A 219 8.85 1.03 19.45
CA ASP A 219 8.51 -0.28 18.89
C ASP A 219 9.55 -1.36 19.25
N LYS A 220 9.82 -1.52 20.54
CA LYS A 220 10.83 -2.47 21.06
C LYS A 220 10.61 -3.91 20.59
N GLU A 221 9.36 -4.34 20.41
CA GLU A 221 9.03 -5.69 19.92
C GLU A 221 9.46 -5.87 18.46
N ILE A 222 9.19 -4.89 17.59
CA ILE A 222 9.64 -4.89 16.19
C ILE A 222 11.15 -4.95 16.12
N TYR A 223 11.84 -4.11 16.91
CA TYR A 223 13.29 -4.13 17.01
C TYR A 223 13.84 -5.53 17.37
N GLN A 224 13.20 -6.21 18.34
CA GLN A 224 13.60 -7.56 18.75
C GLN A 224 13.35 -8.60 17.65
N MET A 225 12.27 -8.47 16.87
CA MET A 225 12.01 -9.35 15.73
C MET A 225 13.05 -9.15 14.63
N ILE A 226 13.39 -7.89 14.30
CA ILE A 226 14.44 -7.56 13.34
C ILE A 226 15.79 -8.15 13.78
N GLU A 227 16.16 -7.96 15.06
CA GLU A 227 17.40 -8.54 15.59
C GLU A 227 17.42 -10.07 15.48
N GLN A 228 16.31 -10.75 15.75
CA GLN A 228 16.21 -12.21 15.62
C GLN A 228 16.38 -12.67 14.19
N VAL A 229 15.73 -12.00 13.23
CA VAL A 229 15.84 -12.32 11.81
C VAL A 229 17.28 -12.14 11.32
N ILE A 230 18.01 -11.12 11.80
CA ILE A 230 19.38 -10.84 11.35
C ILE A 230 20.42 -11.74 12.04
N ARG A 231 20.31 -11.98 13.34
CA ARG A 231 21.42 -12.53 14.16
C ARG A 231 21.48 -14.04 14.29
N ASP A 232 20.34 -14.72 14.23
CA ASP A 232 20.23 -16.18 14.45
C ASP A 232 20.40 -16.98 13.16
#